data_AF-A0A7S0S115-F1
#
_entry.id   AF-A0A7S0S115-F1
#
_cell.length_a   1.000
_cell.length_b   1.000
_cell.length_c   1.000
_cell.angle_alpha   90.00
_cell.angle_beta   90.00
_cell.angle_gamma   90.00
#
_symmetry.space_group_name_H-M   'P 1'
#
loop_
_entity.id
_entity.type
_entity.pdbx_description
1 polymer ?
#
loop_
_entity_poly.entity_id
_entity_poly.type
_entity_poly.pdbx_seq_one_letter_code
_entity_poly.pdbx_strand_id
1 'polypeptide(L)'
;PCQRKMAVGGASKAVTVTFYDPALRLWSPKSCAKKHGSSITALAWHPDPAAHLLATASTDGCVRVMSAHVSEVDGTVASSTSSPFGPASFGTILCCVAPQPQPAPALPAVAGLPFDVSQQQQQHLPWVHCVAWTPKGAGLLWAAHNSTLHSATTPYLVSSAAQAKQAAAAAAEAAAEAAAAAESEGAEAAAAAPASVP
;
A
#
# COMPACT_ATOMS: atom_id res chain seq x y z
N PRO A 1 -17.08 -14.90 -1.79
CA PRO A 1 -18.38 -15.15 -2.47
C PRO A 1 -18.46 -16.47 -3.26
N CYS A 2 -17.43 -16.90 -3.99
CA CYS A 2 -17.49 -18.11 -4.84
C CYS A 2 -16.79 -19.36 -4.29
N GLN A 3 -16.32 -19.35 -3.03
CA GLN A 3 -15.63 -20.46 -2.34
C GLN A 3 -14.42 -21.10 -3.06
N ARG A 4 -13.94 -20.51 -4.17
CA ARG A 4 -12.77 -21.01 -4.92
C ARG A 4 -11.41 -20.67 -4.29
N LYS A 5 -11.38 -19.58 -3.52
CA LYS A 5 -10.16 -19.01 -2.93
C LYS A 5 -10.42 -18.59 -1.49
N MET A 6 -9.37 -18.69 -0.67
CA MET A 6 -9.34 -18.16 0.69
C MET A 6 -8.17 -17.17 0.80
N ALA A 7 -8.29 -16.19 1.68
CA ALA A 7 -7.21 -15.24 1.94
C ALA A 7 -6.87 -15.27 3.42
N VAL A 8 -5.57 -15.26 3.71
CA VAL A 8 -5.02 -15.25 5.06
C VAL A 8 -4.03 -14.10 5.14
N GLY A 9 -4.17 -13.27 6.15
CA GLY A 9 -3.27 -12.18 6.47
C GLY A 9 -2.90 -12.27 7.94
N GLY A 10 -1.72 -11.79 8.31
CA GLY A 10 -1.28 -11.83 9.70
C GLY A 10 -0.09 -10.93 9.98
N ALA A 11 0.63 -11.25 11.06
CA ALA A 11 1.75 -10.45 11.55
C ALA A 11 3.00 -10.46 10.63
N SER A 12 3.06 -11.38 9.66
CA SER A 12 4.13 -11.43 8.65
C SER A 12 4.06 -10.29 7.62
N LYS A 13 3.06 -9.40 7.71
CA LYS A 13 2.84 -8.29 6.78
C LYS A 13 2.60 -8.76 5.33
N ALA A 14 2.21 -10.02 5.19
CA ALA A 14 1.95 -10.67 3.93
C ALA A 14 0.50 -11.15 3.86
N VAL A 15 -0.07 -11.07 2.66
CA VAL A 15 -1.38 -11.64 2.35
C VAL A 15 -1.16 -12.87 1.48
N THR A 16 -1.62 -14.02 1.95
CA THR A 16 -1.56 -15.27 1.20
C THR A 16 -2.96 -15.63 0.73
N VAL A 17 -3.12 -15.80 -0.58
CA VAL A 17 -4.34 -16.33 -1.18
C VAL A 17 -4.12 -17.80 -1.48
N THR A 18 -4.93 -18.67 -0.88
CA THR A 18 -4.90 -20.11 -1.11
C THR A 18 -6.05 -20.53 -2.00
N PHE A 19 -5.81 -21.51 -2.87
CA PHE A 19 -6.80 -22.07 -3.78
C PHE A 19 -6.59 -23.57 -3.93
N TYR A 20 -7.65 -24.30 -4.28
CA TYR A 20 -7.57 -25.74 -4.45
C TYR A 20 -7.02 -26.09 -5.84
N ASP A 21 -5.93 -26.86 -5.87
CA ASP A 21 -5.39 -27.42 -7.10
C ASP A 21 -5.95 -28.84 -7.30
N PRO A 22 -6.81 -29.07 -8.31
CA PRO A 22 -7.40 -30.38 -8.55
C PRO A 22 -6.38 -31.41 -9.07
N ALA A 23 -5.28 -31.00 -9.70
CA ALA A 23 -4.25 -31.91 -10.19
C ALA A 23 -3.44 -32.49 -9.01
N LEU A 24 -3.13 -31.66 -8.02
CA LEU A 24 -2.37 -32.05 -6.83
C LEU A 24 -3.25 -32.45 -5.63
N ARG A 25 -4.58 -32.26 -5.73
CA ARG A 25 -5.57 -32.49 -4.65
C ARG A 25 -5.23 -31.79 -3.33
N LEU A 26 -4.58 -30.64 -3.40
CA LEU A 26 -4.12 -29.88 -2.23
C LEU A 26 -4.44 -28.39 -2.38
N TRP A 27 -4.32 -27.66 -1.28
CA TRP A 27 -4.44 -26.20 -1.30
C TRP A 27 -3.09 -25.56 -1.60
N SER A 28 -2.99 -24.89 -2.75
CA SER A 28 -1.79 -24.19 -3.20
C SER A 28 -1.81 -22.74 -2.71
N PRO A 29 -0.77 -22.26 -2.00
CA PRO A 29 -0.67 -20.88 -1.54
C PRO A 29 0.02 -19.98 -2.58
N LYS A 30 -0.49 -18.76 -2.76
CA LYS A 30 0.20 -17.67 -3.46
C LYS A 30 0.30 -16.47 -2.53
N SER A 31 1.52 -16.11 -2.13
CA SER A 31 1.76 -15.06 -1.16
C SER A 31 2.15 -13.74 -1.81
N CYS A 32 1.60 -12.64 -1.28
CA CYS A 32 1.99 -11.28 -1.58
C CYS A 32 2.66 -10.69 -0.33
N ALA A 33 3.99 -10.68 -0.34
CA ALA A 33 4.80 -10.18 0.76
C ALA A 33 5.24 -8.72 0.54
N LYS A 34 5.65 -8.06 1.62
CA LYS A 34 6.26 -6.71 1.61
C LYS A 34 5.35 -5.58 1.11
N LYS A 35 4.02 -5.74 1.16
CA LYS A 35 3.07 -4.68 0.78
C LYS A 35 2.50 -3.89 1.95
N HIS A 36 2.53 -4.47 3.14
CA HIS A 36 2.05 -3.84 4.37
C HIS A 36 3.23 -3.40 5.24
N GLY A 37 3.10 -2.24 5.90
CA GLY A 37 4.11 -1.74 6.84
C GLY A 37 4.07 -2.47 8.19
N SER A 38 2.93 -3.06 8.52
CA SER A 38 2.68 -3.71 9.81
C SER A 38 1.72 -4.90 9.69
N SER A 39 1.30 -5.47 10.82
CA SER A 39 0.40 -6.62 10.89
C SER A 39 -0.93 -6.35 10.19
N ILE A 40 -1.49 -7.35 9.51
CA ILE A 40 -2.82 -7.28 8.91
C ILE A 40 -3.85 -7.69 9.96
N THR A 41 -4.89 -6.87 10.11
CA THR A 41 -5.91 -7.03 11.16
C THR A 41 -7.24 -7.54 10.61
N ALA A 42 -7.58 -7.18 9.37
CA ALA A 42 -8.80 -7.63 8.72
C ALA A 42 -8.63 -7.72 7.20
N LEU A 43 -9.45 -8.59 6.61
CA LEU A 43 -9.53 -8.84 5.18
C LEU A 43 -10.99 -8.82 4.75
N ALA A 44 -11.28 -8.25 3.58
CA ALA A 44 -12.62 -8.26 3.01
C ALA A 44 -12.57 -8.47 1.50
N TRP A 45 -13.11 -9.60 1.05
CA TRP A 45 -13.34 -9.86 -0.37
C TRP A 45 -14.40 -8.92 -0.91
N HIS A 46 -14.18 -8.41 -2.12
CA HIS A 46 -15.19 -7.62 -2.81
C HIS A 46 -16.44 -8.48 -3.10
N PRO A 47 -17.65 -7.89 -3.03
CA PRO A 47 -18.90 -8.63 -3.24
C PRO A 47 -19.04 -9.17 -4.67
N ASP A 48 -18.48 -8.49 -5.67
CA ASP A 48 -18.46 -8.96 -7.05
C ASP A 48 -17.38 -10.05 -7.22
N PRO A 49 -17.76 -11.31 -7.51
CA PRO A 49 -16.80 -12.38 -7.73
C PRO A 49 -15.90 -12.16 -8.96
N ALA A 50 -16.30 -11.32 -9.92
CA ALA A 50 -15.54 -11.04 -11.15
C ALA A 50 -14.50 -9.94 -10.97
N ALA A 51 -14.60 -9.11 -9.93
CA ALA A 51 -13.63 -8.03 -9.69
C ALA A 51 -12.30 -8.56 -9.14
N HIS A 52 -12.31 -9.72 -8.48
CA HIS A 52 -11.15 -10.35 -7.84
C HIS A 52 -10.35 -9.41 -6.92
N LEU A 53 -11.06 -8.50 -6.25
CA LEU A 53 -10.47 -7.51 -5.35
C LEU A 53 -10.51 -7.99 -3.89
N LEU A 54 -9.43 -7.67 -3.17
CA LEU A 54 -9.31 -7.93 -1.74
C LEU A 54 -8.94 -6.62 -1.04
N ALA A 55 -9.74 -6.22 -0.06
CA ALA A 55 -9.41 -5.14 0.85
C ALA A 55 -8.70 -5.69 2.08
N THR A 56 -7.74 -4.93 2.59
CA THR A 56 -6.87 -5.32 3.69
C THR A 56 -6.72 -4.14 4.64
N ALA A 57 -6.84 -4.39 5.93
CA ALA A 57 -6.62 -3.43 7.01
C ALA A 57 -5.32 -3.79 7.74
N SER A 58 -4.56 -2.79 8.18
CA SER A 58 -3.32 -3.02 8.91
C SER A 58 -3.14 -2.07 10.09
N THR A 59 -2.31 -2.50 11.04
CA THR A 59 -1.83 -1.68 12.16
C THR A 59 -0.88 -0.56 11.75
N ASP A 60 -0.51 -0.47 10.46
CA ASP A 60 0.14 0.75 9.93
C ASP A 60 -0.85 1.89 9.64
N GLY A 61 -2.12 1.69 10.03
CA GLY A 61 -3.21 2.65 9.88
C GLY A 61 -3.70 2.82 8.46
N CYS A 62 -3.27 1.98 7.52
CA CYS A 62 -3.69 2.05 6.13
C CYS A 62 -4.67 0.93 5.78
N VAL A 63 -5.63 1.25 4.92
CA VAL A 63 -6.48 0.29 4.21
C VAL A 63 -5.99 0.18 2.77
N ARG A 64 -5.72 -1.04 2.31
CA ARG A 64 -5.26 -1.28 0.94
C ARG A 64 -6.25 -2.14 0.18
N VAL A 65 -6.47 -1.80 -1.08
CA VAL A 65 -7.17 -2.64 -2.05
C VAL A 65 -6.13 -3.26 -2.97
N MET A 66 -6.15 -4.58 -3.11
CA MET A 66 -5.21 -5.33 -3.92
C MET A 66 -5.91 -6.27 -4.89
N SER A 67 -5.24 -6.55 -6.01
CA SER A 67 -5.66 -7.61 -6.93
C SER A 67 -5.33 -8.98 -6.34
N ALA A 68 -6.36 -9.82 -6.20
CA ALA A 68 -6.26 -11.22 -5.79
C ALA A 68 -6.58 -12.17 -6.96
N HIS A 69 -6.39 -11.71 -8.20
CA HIS A 69 -6.57 -12.49 -9.41
C HIS A 69 -5.47 -13.55 -9.54
N VAL A 70 -5.85 -14.83 -9.69
CA VAL A 70 -4.95 -15.95 -9.90
C VAL A 70 -5.33 -16.60 -11.22
N SER A 71 -4.46 -16.48 -12.24
CA SER A 71 -4.74 -16.94 -13.61
C SER A 71 -5.10 -18.42 -13.69
N GLU A 72 -4.52 -19.26 -12.84
CA GLU A 72 -4.80 -20.70 -12.78
C GLU A 72 -6.24 -21.03 -12.33
N VAL A 73 -6.89 -20.11 -11.58
CA VAL A 73 -8.21 -20.34 -10.97
C VAL A 73 -9.29 -19.45 -11.60
N ASP A 74 -8.92 -18.22 -11.94
CA ASP A 74 -9.81 -17.20 -12.48
C ASP A 74 -9.77 -17.13 -14.02
N GLY A 75 -8.80 -17.80 -14.65
CA GLY A 75 -8.60 -17.83 -16.09
C GLY A 75 -7.77 -16.66 -16.63
N THR A 76 -7.54 -16.67 -17.94
CA THR A 76 -6.71 -15.69 -18.66
C THR A 76 -7.47 -14.43 -19.09
N VAL A 77 -8.67 -14.20 -18.55
CA VAL A 77 -9.54 -13.12 -19.01
C VAL A 77 -8.89 -11.79 -18.63
N ALA A 78 -8.11 -11.25 -19.57
CA ALA A 78 -7.44 -9.96 -19.58
C ALA A 78 -7.77 -9.12 -18.36
N SER A 79 -7.01 -9.35 -17.27
CA SER A 79 -6.82 -8.44 -16.16
C SER A 79 -7.93 -7.37 -16.07
N SER A 80 -9.09 -7.78 -15.54
CA SER A 80 -10.17 -6.93 -15.03
C SER A 80 -10.70 -5.75 -15.88
N THR A 81 -11.49 -6.04 -16.91
CA THR A 81 -12.43 -5.03 -17.46
C THR A 81 -13.57 -4.71 -16.49
N SER A 82 -13.85 -5.59 -15.52
CA SER A 82 -14.87 -5.41 -14.47
C SER A 82 -14.37 -4.59 -13.27
N SER A 83 -13.05 -4.50 -13.05
CA SER A 83 -12.51 -3.76 -11.91
C SER A 83 -12.48 -2.26 -12.24
N PRO A 84 -12.91 -1.41 -11.31
CA PRO A 84 -12.82 0.05 -11.46
C PRO A 84 -11.38 0.56 -11.52
N PHE A 85 -10.39 -0.26 -11.14
CA PHE A 85 -8.96 0.10 -11.16
C PHE A 85 -8.24 -0.31 -12.46
N GLY A 86 -8.95 -0.98 -13.38
CA GLY A 86 -8.35 -1.56 -14.57
C GLY A 86 -7.42 -2.74 -14.27
N PRO A 87 -6.71 -3.25 -15.29
CA PRO A 87 -5.88 -4.44 -15.21
C PRO A 87 -4.81 -4.38 -14.12
N ALA A 88 -4.75 -5.41 -13.28
CA ALA A 88 -3.64 -5.65 -12.35
C ALA A 88 -3.31 -7.12 -12.13
N SER A 89 -2.00 -7.42 -12.08
CA SER A 89 -1.48 -8.73 -11.69
C SER A 89 -1.71 -9.00 -10.21
N PHE A 90 -1.70 -10.29 -9.85
CA PHE A 90 -1.78 -10.73 -8.46
C PHE A 90 -0.85 -9.94 -7.54
N GLY A 91 -1.35 -9.53 -6.38
CA GLY A 91 -0.53 -8.87 -5.36
C GLY A 91 -0.31 -7.38 -5.57
N THR A 92 -0.76 -6.83 -6.70
CA THR A 92 -0.66 -5.39 -6.97
C THR A 92 -1.59 -4.63 -6.03
N ILE A 93 -1.02 -3.66 -5.30
CA ILE A 93 -1.80 -2.71 -4.52
C ILE A 93 -2.36 -1.68 -5.49
N LEU A 94 -3.68 -1.66 -5.60
CA LEU A 94 -4.44 -0.79 -6.48
C LEU A 94 -4.67 0.56 -5.83
N CYS A 95 -4.97 0.57 -4.53
CA CYS A 95 -5.21 1.77 -3.75
C CYS A 95 -4.70 1.57 -2.32
N CYS A 96 -4.18 2.64 -1.72
CA CYS A 96 -3.81 2.70 -0.31
C CYS A 96 -4.43 3.96 0.29
N VAL A 97 -5.36 3.79 1.23
CA VAL A 97 -5.98 4.87 1.96
C VAL A 97 -5.38 4.91 3.36
N ALA A 98 -4.67 5.99 3.66
CA ALA A 98 -4.23 6.33 5.00
C ALA A 98 -5.04 7.53 5.49
N PRO A 99 -5.34 7.64 6.79
CA PRO A 99 -5.73 8.91 7.39
C PRO A 99 -4.66 9.94 7.04
N GLN A 100 -5.05 11.04 6.40
CA GLN A 100 -4.11 12.13 6.17
C GLN A 100 -3.66 12.66 7.53
N PRO A 101 -2.34 12.77 7.78
CA PRO A 101 -1.88 13.44 8.98
C PRO A 101 -2.43 14.87 8.93
N GLN A 102 -3.27 15.21 9.91
CA GLN A 102 -3.68 16.59 10.09
C GLN A 102 -2.39 17.40 10.28
N PRO A 103 -2.21 18.55 9.59
CA PRO A 103 -1.07 19.41 9.85
C PRO A 103 -1.07 19.73 11.35
N ALA A 104 0.03 19.41 12.04
CA ALA A 104 0.13 19.66 13.46
C ALA A 104 -0.20 21.13 13.74
N PRO A 105 -0.99 21.46 14.77
CA PRO A 105 -1.17 22.85 15.16
C PRO A 105 0.22 23.43 15.43
N ALA A 106 0.54 24.58 14.80
CA ALA A 106 1.82 25.24 15.00
C ALA A 106 1.96 25.61 16.47
N LEU A 107 2.67 24.79 17.24
CA LEU A 107 3.02 25.13 18.62
C LEU A 107 4.04 26.29 18.56
N PRO A 108 3.91 27.30 19.44
CA PRO A 108 4.93 28.32 19.54
C PRO A 108 6.26 27.64 19.91
N ALA A 109 7.31 27.92 19.14
CA ALA A 109 8.64 27.41 19.41
C ALA A 109 9.11 27.92 20.78
N VAL A 110 9.02 27.09 21.82
CA VAL A 110 9.62 27.40 23.12
C VAL A 110 11.10 27.06 23.03
N ALA A 111 11.90 28.06 22.67
CA ALA A 111 13.36 27.94 22.66
C ALA A 111 13.87 27.77 24.10
N GLY A 112 14.65 26.71 24.36
CA GLY A 112 15.38 26.54 25.63
C GLY A 112 15.28 25.19 26.32
N LEU A 113 14.60 24.19 25.75
CA LEU A 113 14.65 22.82 26.29
C LEU A 113 15.92 22.09 25.82
N PRO A 114 16.54 21.25 26.67
CA PRO A 114 17.74 20.48 26.33
C PRO A 114 17.46 19.33 25.32
N PHE A 115 16.24 19.23 24.81
CA PHE A 115 15.84 18.30 23.77
C PHE A 115 15.01 19.04 22.71
N ASP A 116 15.31 18.79 21.45
CA ASP A 116 14.58 19.35 20.31
C ASP A 116 13.17 18.71 20.22
N VAL A 117 12.15 19.47 20.58
CA VAL A 117 10.74 19.06 20.53
C VAL A 117 10.21 18.97 19.09
N SER A 118 10.89 19.57 18.11
CA SER A 118 10.44 19.56 16.71
C SER A 118 10.55 18.18 16.05
N GLN A 119 11.38 17.28 16.60
CA GLN A 119 11.62 15.93 16.09
C GLN A 119 10.64 14.87 16.59
N GLN A 120 9.82 15.14 17.61
CA GLN A 120 9.02 14.11 18.28
C GLN A 120 7.52 14.19 18.00
N GLN A 121 7.13 14.21 16.73
CA GLN A 121 5.78 13.82 16.37
C GLN A 121 5.78 12.86 15.20
N GLN A 122 6.28 11.64 15.47
CA GLN A 122 5.93 10.48 14.68
C GLN A 122 4.42 10.28 14.87
N GLN A 123 3.62 10.84 13.96
CA GLN A 123 2.16 10.69 13.96
C GLN A 123 1.86 9.20 13.78
N HIS A 124 1.67 8.48 14.88
CA HIS A 124 1.27 7.08 14.82
C HIS A 124 -0.12 7.03 14.21
N LEU A 125 -0.22 6.57 12.96
CA LEU A 125 -1.48 6.35 12.29
C LEU A 125 -2.32 5.37 13.13
N PRO A 126 -3.60 5.65 13.38
CA PRO A 126 -4.42 4.79 14.23
C PRO A 126 -4.61 3.44 13.56
N TRP A 127 -4.46 2.35 14.32
CA TRP A 127 -4.62 1.00 13.77
C TRP A 127 -6.02 0.82 13.22
N VAL A 128 -6.13 0.14 12.07
CA VAL A 128 -7.42 -0.24 11.52
C VAL A 128 -7.80 -1.60 12.07
N HIS A 129 -9.00 -1.75 12.64
CA HIS A 129 -9.45 -3.00 13.25
C HIS A 129 -10.27 -3.86 12.29
N CYS A 130 -11.12 -3.24 11.49
CA CYS A 130 -12.00 -3.92 10.56
C CYS A 130 -12.14 -3.13 9.27
N VAL A 131 -12.43 -3.85 8.19
CA VAL A 131 -12.72 -3.28 6.87
C VAL A 131 -13.86 -4.07 6.24
N ALA A 132 -14.77 -3.37 5.56
CA ALA A 132 -15.91 -3.99 4.88
C ALA A 132 -16.25 -3.24 3.60
N TRP A 133 -16.54 -3.99 2.54
CA TRP A 133 -17.12 -3.41 1.32
C TRP A 133 -18.59 -3.11 1.53
N THR A 134 -19.07 -2.05 0.88
CA THR A 134 -20.51 -1.85 0.69
C THR A 134 -21.10 -3.04 -0.08
N PRO A 135 -22.38 -3.40 0.12
CA PRO A 135 -22.98 -4.57 -0.54
C PRO A 135 -22.92 -4.52 -2.07
N LYS A 136 -22.95 -3.32 -2.65
CA LYS A 136 -22.81 -3.10 -4.10
C LYS A 136 -21.35 -2.98 -4.58
N GLY A 137 -20.37 -3.01 -3.68
CA GLY A 137 -18.96 -2.84 -4.03
C GLY A 137 -18.58 -1.43 -4.48
N ALA A 138 -19.42 -0.43 -4.20
CA ALA A 138 -19.25 0.97 -4.59
C ALA A 138 -18.37 1.79 -3.63
N GLY A 139 -17.83 1.14 -2.59
CA GLY A 139 -17.02 1.79 -1.56
C GLY A 139 -16.66 0.85 -0.42
N LEU A 140 -15.82 1.35 0.47
CA LEU A 140 -15.27 0.68 1.64
C LEU A 140 -15.57 1.47 2.91
N LEU A 141 -15.75 0.75 4.01
CA LEU A 141 -15.89 1.26 5.37
C LEU A 141 -14.84 0.60 6.25
N TRP A 142 -14.23 1.36 7.17
CA TRP A 142 -13.30 0.80 8.16
C TRP A 142 -13.37 1.53 9.48
N ALA A 143 -13.05 0.81 10.56
CA ALA A 143 -12.98 1.35 11.92
C ALA A 143 -11.53 1.42 12.39
N ALA A 144 -11.16 2.54 13.00
CA ALA A 144 -9.82 2.81 13.48
C ALA A 144 -9.79 2.99 15.01
N HIS A 145 -8.61 2.78 15.61
CA HIS A 145 -8.39 2.77 17.06
C HIS A 145 -8.70 4.11 17.76
N ASN A 146 -8.65 5.22 17.02
CA ASN A 146 -9.01 6.56 17.48
C ASN A 146 -10.54 6.79 17.59
N SER A 147 -11.34 5.72 17.72
CA SER A 147 -12.79 5.79 17.81
C SER A 147 -13.47 6.44 16.60
N THR A 148 -12.81 6.43 15.43
CA THR A 148 -13.39 6.96 14.20
C THR A 148 -13.77 5.86 13.22
N LEU A 149 -14.86 6.10 12.50
CA LEU A 149 -15.26 5.34 11.33
C LEU A 149 -14.95 6.17 10.09
N HIS A 150 -14.43 5.51 9.06
CA HIS A 150 -14.08 6.13 7.80
C HIS A 150 -14.78 5.40 6.66
N SER A 151 -15.09 6.16 5.61
CA SER A 151 -15.72 5.66 4.39
C SER A 151 -15.01 6.21 3.16
N ALA A 152 -14.81 5.38 2.15
CA ALA A 152 -14.26 5.79 0.86
C ALA A 152 -15.10 5.20 -0.27
N THR A 153 -15.48 6.03 -1.24
CA THR A 153 -16.21 5.57 -2.43
C THR A 153 -15.24 5.10 -3.51
N THR A 154 -15.69 4.21 -4.40
CA THR A 154 -14.87 3.69 -5.50
C THR A 154 -14.23 4.79 -6.35
N PRO A 155 -14.94 5.88 -6.76
CA PRO A 155 -14.30 6.98 -7.49
C PRO A 155 -13.13 7.61 -6.72
N TYR A 156 -13.29 7.81 -5.41
CA TYR A 156 -12.23 8.33 -4.55
C TYR A 156 -11.04 7.37 -4.45
N LEU A 157 -11.30 6.06 -4.34
CA LEU A 157 -10.25 5.06 -4.31
C LEU A 157 -9.44 5.03 -5.62
N VAL A 158 -10.11 5.17 -6.76
CA VAL A 158 -9.47 5.21 -8.08
C VAL A 158 -8.68 6.51 -8.27
N SER A 159 -9.21 7.66 -7.85
CA SER A 159 -8.46 8.92 -7.92
C SER A 159 -7.23 8.91 -7.00
N SER A 160 -7.38 8.38 -5.79
CA SER A 160 -6.27 8.19 -4.85
C SER A 160 -5.20 7.24 -5.41
N ALA A 161 -5.61 6.18 -6.10
CA ALA A 161 -4.71 5.29 -6.81
C ALA A 161 -3.92 6.00 -7.92
N ALA A 162 -4.59 6.85 -8.71
CA ALA A 162 -3.94 7.63 -9.76
C ALA A 162 -2.93 8.63 -9.18
N GLN A 163 -3.29 9.33 -8.12
CA GLN A 163 -2.41 10.25 -7.39
C GLN A 163 -1.19 9.52 -6.81
N ALA A 164 -1.38 8.34 -6.22
CA ALA A 164 -0.28 7.54 -5.70
C ALA A 164 0.70 7.08 -6.80
N LYS A 165 0.20 6.70 -7.98
CA LYS A 165 1.04 6.37 -9.14
C LYS A 165 1.84 7.58 -9.62
N GLN A 166 1.22 8.75 -9.70
CA GLN A 166 1.89 10.00 -10.08
C GLN A 166 2.97 10.39 -9.06
N ALA A 167 2.68 10.29 -7.77
CA ALA A 167 3.66 10.56 -6.71
C ALA A 167 4.83 9.57 -6.72
N ALA A 168 4.57 8.28 -6.98
CA ALA A 168 5.63 7.28 -7.11
C ALA A 168 6.53 7.52 -8.33
N ALA A 169 5.95 7.95 -9.47
CA ALA A 169 6.71 8.32 -10.65
C ALA A 169 7.60 9.55 -10.38
N ALA A 170 7.05 10.60 -9.75
CA ALA A 170 7.80 11.79 -9.38
C ALA A 170 8.93 11.48 -8.37
N ALA A 171 8.69 10.59 -7.40
CA ALA A 171 9.73 10.17 -6.45
C ALA A 171 10.85 9.36 -7.12
N ALA A 172 10.52 8.53 -8.11
CA ALA A 172 11.52 7.77 -8.88
C ALA A 172 12.38 8.71 -9.76
N GLU A 173 11.76 9.73 -10.36
CA GLU A 173 12.46 10.77 -11.10
C GLU A 173 13.39 11.58 -10.20
N ALA A 174 12.91 12.02 -9.03
CA ALA A 174 13.74 12.72 -8.04
C ALA A 174 14.90 11.86 -7.51
N ALA A 175 14.68 10.54 -7.33
CA ALA A 175 15.75 9.62 -6.93
C ALA A 175 16.78 9.42 -8.04
N ALA A 176 16.35 9.39 -9.30
CA ALA A 176 17.25 9.32 -10.46
C ALA A 176 18.07 10.62 -10.61
N GLU A 177 17.44 11.78 -10.39
CA GLU A 177 18.12 13.08 -10.40
C GLU A 177 19.12 13.20 -9.25
N ALA A 178 18.76 12.77 -8.04
CA ALA A 178 19.68 12.72 -6.90
C ALA A 178 20.87 11.75 -7.14
N ALA A 179 20.64 10.62 -7.81
CA ALA A 179 21.70 9.70 -8.20
C ALA A 179 22.63 10.33 -9.25
N ALA A 180 22.09 11.05 -10.25
CA ALA A 180 22.87 11.77 -11.26
C ALA A 180 23.69 12.93 -10.64
N ALA A 181 23.12 13.64 -9.66
CA ALA A 181 23.85 14.68 -8.92
C ALA A 181 25.03 14.09 -8.12
N ALA A 182 24.83 12.94 -7.45
CA ALA A 182 25.89 12.26 -6.72
C ALA A 182 27.03 11.76 -7.63
N GLU A 183 26.72 11.33 -8.86
CA GLU A 183 27.74 10.96 -9.86
C GLU A 183 28.53 12.19 -10.36
N SER A 184 27.91 13.37 -10.43
CA SER A 184 28.60 14.62 -10.83
C SER A 184 29.54 15.17 -9.75
N GLU A 185 29.17 15.09 -8.46
CA GLU A 185 30.05 15.50 -7.35
C GLU A 185 31.24 14.54 -7.16
N GLY A 186 31.07 13.25 -7.47
CA GLY A 186 32.17 12.27 -7.46
C GLY A 186 33.22 12.52 -8.56
N ALA A 187 32.82 13.11 -9.68
CA ALA A 187 33.73 13.43 -10.79
C ALA A 187 34.58 14.68 -10.53
N GLU A 188 34.06 15.67 -9.82
CA GLU A 188 34.79 16.90 -9.49
C GLU A 188 35.86 16.66 -8.41
N ALA A 189 35.62 15.73 -7.48
CA ALA A 189 36.61 15.32 -6.47
C ALA A 189 37.81 14.56 -7.05
N ALA A 190 37.66 13.87 -8.19
CA ALA A 190 38.75 13.13 -8.85
C ALA A 190 39.68 14.03 -9.68
N ALA A 191 39.26 15.25 -10.03
CA ALA A 191 40.06 16.21 -10.78
C ALA A 191 41.04 17.02 -9.91
N ALA A 192 40.94 16.93 -8.57
CA ALA A 192 41.78 17.65 -7.62
C ALA A 192 42.90 16.76 -7.02
N ALA A 193 43.67 16.07 -7.85
CA ALA A 193 44.92 15.45 -7.39
C ALA A 193 46.05 16.51 -7.37
N PRO A 194 46.74 16.77 -6.25
CA PRO A 194 47.79 17.77 -6.20
C PRO A 194 49.01 17.30 -6.98
N ALA A 195 49.48 18.15 -7.90
CA ALA A 195 50.71 17.95 -8.65
C ALA A 195 51.89 17.68 -7.70
N SER A 196 52.57 16.55 -7.93
CA SER A 196 53.80 16.19 -7.26
C SER A 196 54.89 17.23 -7.52
N VAL A 197 55.40 17.84 -6.45
CA VAL A 197 56.55 18.75 -6.43
C VAL A 197 57.84 17.90 -6.36
N PRO A 198 58.91 18.26 -7.12
CA PRO A 198 60.04 17.38 -7.43
C PRO A 198 60.90 16.94 -6.24
#